data_AF-A0A956QR61-F1
#
_entry.id   AF-A0A956QR61-F1
#
_cell.length_a   1.000
_cell.length_b   1.000
_cell.length_c   1.000
_cell.angle_alpha   90.00
_cell.angle_beta   90.00
_cell.angle_gamma   90.00
#
_symmetry.space_group_name_H-M   'P 1'
#
loop_
_entity.id
_entity.type
_entity.pdbx_description
1 polymer ?
#
loop_
_entity_poly.entity_id
_entity_poly.type
_entity_poly.pdbx_seq_one_letter_code
_entity_poly.pdbx_strand_id
1 'polypeptide(L)'
;MKKAALLIVILLVLGIGGYLAFTSVSLPNVRAAIEDGVEPSQTSQIVAQDGTLLMSYGKFHYKPVTLKAISPNFINALLSTEDRRFFEHQGVDPVGVLRALLVN
;
A
#
# COMPACT_ATOMS: atom_id res chain seq x y z
N MET A 1 23.65 -31.50 18.17
CA MET A 1 23.47 -30.75 16.91
C MET A 1 22.00 -30.58 16.51
N LYS A 2 21.22 -31.65 16.29
CA LYS A 2 19.79 -31.55 15.88
C LYS A 2 18.89 -30.75 16.83
N LYS A 3 19.06 -30.91 18.16
CA LYS A 3 18.29 -30.14 19.18
C LYS A 3 18.60 -28.65 19.17
N ALA A 4 19.86 -28.27 18.95
CA ALA A 4 20.27 -26.87 18.85
C ALA A 4 19.73 -26.21 17.58
N ALA A 5 19.76 -26.94 16.45
CA ALA A 5 19.17 -26.48 15.19
C ALA A 5 17.65 -26.26 15.32
N LEU A 6 16.94 -27.20 15.97
CA LEU A 6 15.51 -27.06 16.23
C LEU A 6 15.20 -25.82 17.08
N LEU A 7 16.01 -25.56 18.11
CA LEU A 7 15.83 -24.42 19.00
C LEU A 7 16.04 -23.09 18.27
N ILE A 8 17.03 -23.02 17.37
CA ILE A 8 17.27 -21.85 16.51
C ILE A 8 16.07 -21.59 15.58
N VAL A 9 15.52 -22.64 14.95
CA VAL A 9 14.35 -22.49 14.07
C VAL A 9 13.14 -21.99 14.85
N ILE A 10 12.89 -22.51 16.05
CA ILE A 10 11.79 -22.04 16.91
C ILE A 10 11.97 -20.57 17.27
N LEU A 11 13.18 -20.16 17.66
CA LEU A 11 13.48 -18.76 17.96
C LEU A 11 13.30 -17.84 16.75
N LEU A 12 13.67 -18.28 15.55
CA LEU A 12 13.44 -17.52 14.31
C LEU A 12 11.94 -17.37 14.01
N VAL A 13 11.17 -18.45 14.10
CA VAL A 13 9.72 -18.41 13.88
C VAL A 13 9.04 -17.50 14.90
N LEU A 14 9.41 -17.59 16.18
CA LEU A 14 8.88 -16.73 17.23
C LEU A 14 9.30 -15.27 17.04
N GLY A 15 10.55 -15.02 16.63
CA GLY A 15 11.05 -13.67 16.35
C GLY A 15 10.33 -13.02 15.18
N ILE A 16 10.19 -13.73 14.06
CA ILE A 16 9.47 -13.27 12.87
C ILE A 16 7.98 -13.08 13.20
N GLY A 17 7.35 -14.07 13.84
CA GLY A 17 5.94 -13.99 14.25
C GLY A 17 5.68 -12.84 15.21
N GLY A 18 6.56 -12.63 16.19
CA GLY A 18 6.50 -11.51 17.12
C GLY A 18 6.66 -10.16 16.44
N TYR A 19 7.59 -10.04 15.48
CA TYR A 19 7.79 -8.83 14.70
C TYR A 19 6.58 -8.50 13.81
N LEU A 20 6.02 -9.51 13.13
CA LEU A 20 4.81 -9.35 12.32
C LEU A 20 3.60 -8.95 13.18
N ALA A 21 3.44 -9.56 14.36
CA ALA A 21 2.38 -9.19 15.30
C ALA A 21 2.57 -7.74 15.80
N PHE A 22 3.78 -7.38 16.22
CA PHE A 22 4.09 -6.03 16.69
C PHE A 22 3.80 -4.97 15.63
N THR A 23 4.26 -5.20 14.39
CA THR A 23 4.02 -4.28 13.28
C THR A 23 2.54 -4.21 12.90
N SER A 24 1.81 -5.34 12.91
CA SER A 24 0.38 -5.35 12.60
C SER A 24 -0.47 -4.48 13.54
N VAL A 25 -0.06 -4.33 14.80
CA VAL A 25 -0.75 -3.50 15.80
C VAL A 25 -0.19 -2.08 15.87
N SER A 26 1.08 -1.89 15.52
CA SER A 26 1.78 -0.60 15.58
C SER A 26 1.60 0.26 14.32
N LEU A 27 1.06 -0.32 13.24
CA LEU A 27 0.79 0.41 12.01
C LEU A 27 -0.30 1.46 12.23
N PRO A 28 -0.12 2.70 11.73
CA PRO A 28 -1.15 3.72 11.78
C PRO A 28 -2.43 3.21 11.10
N ASN A 29 -3.57 3.38 11.76
CA ASN A 29 -4.85 3.05 11.16
C ASN A 29 -5.17 4.09 10.08
N VAL A 30 -4.99 3.72 8.81
CA VAL A 30 -5.23 4.60 7.66
C VAL A 30 -6.67 5.09 7.62
N ARG A 31 -7.65 4.26 8.01
CA ARG A 31 -9.06 4.68 8.05
C ARG A 31 -9.30 5.73 9.12
N ALA A 32 -8.76 5.50 10.32
CA ALA A 32 -8.83 6.49 11.40
C ALA A 32 -8.15 7.80 10.99
N ALA A 33 -6.99 7.75 10.34
CA ALA A 33 -6.31 8.95 9.85
C ALA A 33 -7.17 9.75 8.85
N ILE A 34 -7.83 9.06 7.92
CA ILE A 34 -8.76 9.70 6.97
C ILE A 34 -9.99 10.28 7.69
N GLU A 35 -10.56 9.54 8.66
CA GLU A 35 -11.70 9.98 9.49
C GLU A 35 -11.35 11.18 10.37
N ASP A 36 -10.13 11.24 10.89
CA ASP A 36 -9.58 12.35 11.67
C ASP A 36 -9.20 13.57 10.81
N GLY A 37 -9.51 13.54 9.50
CA GLY A 37 -9.29 14.65 8.59
C GLY A 37 -7.86 14.80 8.11
N VAL A 38 -7.01 13.77 8.25
CA VAL A 38 -5.70 13.71 7.60
C VAL A 38 -5.92 13.47 6.12
N GLU A 39 -6.20 14.55 5.39
CA GLU A 39 -6.25 14.50 3.94
C GLU A 39 -4.84 14.61 3.36
N PRO A 40 -4.55 13.90 2.25
CA PRO A 40 -3.34 14.17 1.50
C PRO A 40 -3.32 15.66 1.11
N SER A 41 -2.11 16.25 1.05
CA SER A 41 -1.92 17.69 0.78
C SER A 41 -2.76 18.15 -0.41
N GLN A 42 -3.84 18.88 -0.12
CA GLN A 42 -4.75 19.41 -1.13
C GLN A 42 -4.05 20.43 -2.03
N THR A 43 -4.30 20.36 -3.33
CA THR A 43 -3.82 21.35 -4.31
C THR A 43 -4.79 22.52 -4.35
N SER A 44 -4.33 23.73 -4.02
CA SER A 44 -5.12 24.95 -4.24
C SER A 44 -5.19 25.26 -5.74
N GLN A 45 -6.35 25.69 -6.23
CA GLN A 45 -6.54 26.02 -7.65
C GLN A 45 -6.95 27.48 -7.79
N ILE A 46 -6.28 28.20 -8.69
CA ILE A 46 -6.62 29.56 -9.11
C ILE A 46 -7.36 29.45 -10.44
N VAL A 47 -8.61 29.88 -10.45
CA VAL A 47 -9.51 29.81 -11.61
C VAL A 47 -9.93 31.22 -12.06
N ALA A 48 -10.06 31.41 -13.37
CA ALA A 48 -10.63 32.61 -13.96
C ALA A 48 -12.15 32.67 -13.74
N GLN A 49 -12.75 33.84 -14.01
CA GLN A 49 -14.20 34.05 -13.81
C GLN A 49 -15.07 33.10 -14.65
N ASP A 50 -14.58 32.67 -15.81
CA ASP A 50 -15.23 31.71 -16.70
C ASP A 50 -15.03 30.24 -16.25
N GLY A 51 -14.27 30.00 -15.18
CA GLY A 51 -13.94 28.68 -14.67
C GLY A 51 -12.66 28.06 -15.23
N THR A 52 -11.92 28.77 -16.11
CA THR A 52 -10.66 28.27 -16.66
C THR A 52 -9.61 28.14 -15.56
N LEU A 53 -8.98 26.96 -15.44
CA LEU A 53 -7.88 26.73 -14.50
C LEU A 53 -6.63 27.50 -14.97
N LEU A 54 -6.20 28.48 -14.18
CA LEU A 54 -5.00 29.28 -14.46
C LEU A 54 -3.76 28.65 -13.83
N MET A 55 -3.89 28.18 -12.60
CA MET A 55 -2.76 27.62 -11.84
C MET A 55 -3.23 26.69 -10.74
N SER A 56 -2.41 25.68 -10.47
CA SER A 56 -2.50 24.82 -9.30
C SER A 56 -1.29 25.05 -8.41
N TYR A 57 -1.50 25.20 -7.10
CA TYR A 57 -0.45 25.41 -6.11
C TYR A 57 -0.55 24.33 -5.02
N GLY A 58 0.52 23.56 -4.86
CA GLY A 58 0.59 22.48 -3.88
C GLY A 58 1.80 21.57 -4.12
N LYS A 59 2.18 20.77 -3.12
CA LYS A 59 3.29 19.83 -3.23
C LYS A 59 3.02 18.71 -4.24
N PHE A 60 1.75 18.37 -4.41
CA PHE A 60 1.30 17.34 -5.33
C PHE A 60 0.24 17.91 -6.27
N HIS A 61 0.23 17.41 -7.50
CA HIS A 61 -0.79 17.69 -8.50
C HIS A 61 -1.59 16.40 -8.72
N TYR A 62 -2.71 16.27 -8.03
CA TYR A 62 -3.63 15.14 -8.23
C TYR A 62 -5.07 15.61 -8.19
N LYS A 63 -5.94 14.86 -8.85
CA LYS A 63 -7.39 15.04 -8.79
C LYS A 63 -7.98 13.81 -8.11
N PRO A 64 -8.66 13.95 -6.96
CA PRO A 64 -9.39 12.85 -6.36
C PRO A 64 -10.44 12.32 -7.34
N VAL A 65 -10.44 11.01 -7.56
CA VAL A 65 -11.42 10.31 -8.40
C VAL A 65 -11.92 9.09 -7.66
N THR A 66 -13.21 8.77 -7.81
CA THR A 66 -13.75 7.53 -7.29
C THR A 66 -13.31 6.36 -8.17
N LEU A 67 -13.20 5.16 -7.61
CA LEU A 67 -12.83 3.96 -8.38
C LEU A 67 -13.78 3.72 -9.57
N LYS A 68 -15.07 4.09 -9.42
CA LYS A 68 -16.09 4.00 -10.49
C LYS A 68 -15.81 4.92 -11.68
N ALA A 69 -15.07 6.00 -11.48
CA ALA A 69 -14.69 6.94 -12.53
C ALA A 69 -13.45 6.48 -13.33
N ILE A 70 -12.79 5.40 -12.91
CA ILE A 70 -11.59 4.87 -13.53
C ILE A 70 -11.98 3.80 -14.56
N SER A 71 -11.34 3.84 -15.73
CA SER A 71 -11.54 2.82 -16.77
C SER A 71 -11.16 1.43 -16.24
N PRO A 72 -11.99 0.40 -16.45
CA PRO A 72 -11.63 -0.98 -16.11
C PRO A 72 -10.33 -1.44 -16.76
N ASN A 73 -10.03 -0.95 -17.97
CA ASN A 73 -8.79 -1.28 -18.68
C ASN A 73 -7.56 -0.72 -17.95
N PHE A 74 -7.66 0.48 -17.37
CA PHE A 74 -6.57 1.05 -16.58
C PHE A 74 -6.33 0.23 -15.31
N ILE A 75 -7.39 -0.14 -14.60
CA ILE A 75 -7.31 -1.00 -13.41
C ILE A 75 -6.64 -2.32 -13.77
N ASN A 76 -7.07 -2.97 -14.85
CA ASN A 76 -6.49 -4.24 -15.30
C ASN A 76 -5.01 -4.09 -15.71
N ALA A 77 -4.64 -3.02 -16.41
CA ALA A 77 -3.25 -2.75 -16.79
C ALA A 77 -2.37 -2.58 -15.55
N LEU A 78 -2.81 -1.78 -14.57
CA LEU A 78 -2.10 -1.56 -13.31
C LEU A 78 -1.92 -2.86 -12.54
N LEU A 79 -3.00 -3.62 -12.33
CA LEU A 79 -2.95 -4.91 -11.64
C LEU A 79 -2.00 -5.88 -12.36
N SER A 80 -2.09 -5.99 -13.69
CA SER A 80 -1.21 -6.91 -14.43
C SER A 80 0.28 -6.57 -14.31
N THR A 81 0.62 -5.29 -14.13
CA THR A 81 2.00 -4.78 -14.11
C THR A 81 2.58 -4.78 -12.70
N GLU A 82 1.85 -4.23 -11.73
CA GLU A 82 2.35 -4.02 -10.37
C GLU A 82 2.08 -5.23 -9.47
N ASP A 83 0.84 -5.71 -9.45
CA ASP A 83 0.41 -6.80 -8.57
C ASP A 83 -0.78 -7.58 -9.15
N ARG A 84 -0.45 -8.62 -9.92
CA ARG A 84 -1.46 -9.43 -10.60
C ARG A 84 -2.34 -10.25 -9.66
N ARG A 85 -1.94 -10.37 -8.39
CA ARG A 85 -2.66 -11.14 -7.36
C ARG A 85 -3.18 -10.27 -6.23
N PHE A 86 -3.25 -8.96 -6.44
CA PHE A 86 -3.66 -7.98 -5.45
C PHE A 86 -4.92 -8.39 -4.66
N PHE A 87 -5.93 -8.97 -5.33
CA PHE A 87 -7.18 -9.41 -4.70
C PHE A 87 -7.14 -10.83 -4.10
N GLU A 88 -6.06 -11.58 -4.30
CA GLU A 88 -5.87 -12.94 -3.78
C GLU A 88 -5.18 -12.95 -2.41
N HIS A 89 -4.64 -11.82 -1.94
CA HIS A 89 -3.96 -11.71 -0.65
C HIS A 89 -4.39 -10.49 0.17
N GLN A 90 -4.20 -10.57 1.48
CA GLN A 90 -4.57 -9.52 2.44
C GLN A 90 -3.36 -8.65 2.82
N GLY A 91 -2.72 -8.07 1.80
CA GLY A 91 -1.57 -7.17 1.96
C GLY A 91 -0.22 -7.79 1.64
N VAL A 92 0.15 -8.92 2.28
CA VAL A 92 1.42 -9.61 1.97
C VAL A 92 1.15 -10.76 1.00
N ASP A 93 1.90 -10.83 -0.10
CA ASP A 93 1.89 -11.93 -1.08
C ASP A 93 3.01 -12.96 -0.75
N PRO A 94 2.72 -14.07 -0.05
CA PRO A 94 3.76 -15.02 0.38
C PRO A 94 4.40 -15.72 -0.81
N VAL A 95 3.65 -15.92 -1.89
CA VAL A 95 4.17 -16.55 -3.12
C VAL A 95 5.07 -15.59 -3.88
N GLY A 96 4.78 -14.28 -3.83
CA GLY A 96 5.62 -13.23 -4.38
C GLY A 96 6.94 -13.13 -3.62
N VAL A 97 6.88 -13.13 -2.29
CA VAL A 97 8.06 -13.12 -1.40
C VAL A 97 8.92 -14.36 -1.63
N LEU A 98 8.34 -15.55 -1.64
CA LEU A 98 9.09 -16.79 -1.87
C LEU A 98 9.75 -16.79 -3.26
N ARG A 99 9.04 -16.33 -4.30
CA ARG A 99 9.62 -16.18 -5.64
C ARG A 99 10.82 -15.23 -5.62
N ALA A 100 10.71 -14.09 -4.95
CA ALA A 100 11.78 -13.11 -4.87
C ALA A 100 13.03 -13.69 -4.19
N LEU A 101 12.88 -14.54 -3.17
CA LEU A 101 13.99 -15.23 -2.50
C LEU A 101 14.64 -16.33 -3.34
N LEU A 102 13.94 -16.90 -4.30
CA LEU A 102 14.44 -17.98 -5.16
C LEU A 102 15.10 -17.47 -6.45
N VAL A 103 14.73 -16.25 -6.88
CA VAL A 103 15.16 -15.67 -8.16
C VAL A 103 16.26 -14.61 -7.98
N ASN A 104 16.39 -14.01 -6.79
CA ASN A 104 17.55 -13.16 -6.42
C ASN A 104 18.57 -13.97 -5.62
#